data_AF-A0A2T2V0I4-F1
#
_entry.id   AF-A0A2T2V0I4-F1
#
_cell.length_a   1.000
_cell.length_b   1.000
_cell.length_c   1.000
_cell.angle_alpha   90.00
_cell.angle_beta   90.00
_cell.angle_gamma   90.00
#
_symmetry.space_group_name_H-M   'P 1'
#
loop_
_entity.id
_entity.type
_entity.pdbx_description
1 polymer ?
#
loop_
_entity_poly.entity_id
_entity_poly.type
_entity_poly.pdbx_seq_one_letter_code
_entity_poly.pdbx_strand_id
1 'polypeptide(L)'
;GIGLGTAAEYIMDLDWPAVQAHEDAVLDYATAQVQAIDGTQIVGTASEKTSVLSFVFDDIHPYDAGTVLDREGVAVRTGHHCTQPLLKK
;
A
#
# COMPACT_ATOMS: atom_id res chain seq x y z
N GLY A 1 23.31 -11.29 -15.32
CA GLY A 1 22.04 -11.04 -16.01
C GLY A 1 21.89 -9.54 -16.17
N ILE A 2 21.71 -9.05 -17.40
CA ILE A 2 21.78 -7.62 -17.73
C ILE A 2 20.57 -6.84 -17.18
N GLY A 3 19.39 -7.49 -17.05
CA GLY A 3 18.15 -6.82 -16.66
C GLY A 3 18.14 -6.21 -15.24
N LEU A 4 18.77 -6.84 -14.24
CA LEU A 4 18.87 -6.24 -12.90
C LEU A 4 19.74 -4.98 -12.91
N GLY A 5 20.83 -4.99 -13.69
CA GLY A 5 21.71 -3.83 -13.85
C GLY A 5 20.95 -2.65 -14.46
N THR A 6 20.23 -2.88 -15.56
CA THR A 6 19.40 -1.84 -16.20
C THR A 6 18.29 -1.30 -15.29
N ALA A 7 17.64 -2.16 -14.50
CA ALA A 7 16.62 -1.71 -13.53
C ALA A 7 17.24 -0.85 -12.42
N ALA A 8 18.43 -1.21 -11.95
CA ALA A 8 19.15 -0.43 -10.95
C ALA A 8 19.58 0.93 -11.52
N GLU A 9 20.12 0.97 -12.74
CA GLU A 9 20.47 2.21 -13.44
C GLU A 9 19.25 3.15 -13.55
N TYR A 10 18.10 2.63 -14.00
CA TYR A 10 16.87 3.41 -14.08
C TYR A 10 16.50 4.05 -12.73
N ILE A 11 16.53 3.28 -11.65
CA ILE A 11 16.18 3.78 -10.31
C ILE A 11 17.22 4.79 -9.80
N MET A 12 18.51 4.57 -10.06
CA MET A 12 19.59 5.48 -9.64
C MET A 12 19.57 6.82 -10.38
N ASP A 13 19.05 6.83 -11.62
CA ASP A 13 18.93 8.04 -12.44
C ASP A 13 17.73 8.93 -12.06
N LEU A 14 16.84 8.46 -11.17
CA LEU A 14 15.71 9.25 -10.68
C LEU A 14 16.15 10.33 -9.66
N ASP A 15 15.41 11.43 -9.64
CA ASP A 15 15.50 12.43 -8.58
C ASP A 15 14.80 11.90 -7.31
N TRP A 16 15.59 11.31 -6.41
CA TRP A 16 15.10 10.68 -5.18
C TRP A 16 14.27 11.60 -4.27
N PRO A 17 14.68 12.86 -4.01
CA PRO A 17 13.83 13.84 -3.36
C PRO A 17 12.45 14.00 -4.01
N ALA A 18 12.38 14.05 -5.34
CA ALA A 18 11.11 14.17 -6.06
C ALA A 18 10.27 12.88 -5.97
N VAL A 19 10.91 11.71 -6.05
CA VAL A 19 10.25 10.40 -5.87
C VAL A 19 9.63 10.31 -4.47
N GLN A 20 10.41 10.63 -3.43
CA GLN A 20 9.92 10.60 -2.06
C GLN A 20 8.75 11.58 -1.86
N ALA A 21 8.88 12.82 -2.32
CA ALA A 21 7.81 13.80 -2.22
C ALA A 21 6.52 13.36 -2.95
N HIS A 22 6.66 12.67 -4.08
CA HIS A 22 5.53 12.10 -4.80
C HIS A 22 4.88 10.94 -4.03
N GLU A 23 5.67 10.00 -3.53
CA GLU A 23 5.19 8.87 -2.72
C GLU A 23 4.47 9.35 -1.45
N ASP A 24 5.04 10.32 -0.74
CA ASP A 24 4.44 10.91 0.46
C ASP A 24 3.10 11.58 0.12
N ALA A 25 3.03 12.36 -0.96
CA ALA A 25 1.78 13.01 -1.38
C ALA A 25 0.68 12.00 -1.76
N VAL A 26 1.04 10.90 -2.42
CA VAL A 26 0.11 9.82 -2.76
C VAL A 26 -0.36 9.09 -1.50
N LEU A 27 0.54 8.78 -0.57
CA LEU A 27 0.20 8.14 0.70
C LEU A 27 -0.73 9.03 1.54
N ASP A 28 -0.44 10.32 1.66
CA ASP A 28 -1.25 11.26 2.42
C ASP A 28 -2.67 11.36 1.84
N TYR A 29 -2.77 11.50 0.52
CA TYR A 29 -4.05 11.53 -0.16
C TYR A 29 -4.84 10.24 0.06
N ALA A 30 -4.22 9.07 -0.20
CA ALA A 30 -4.86 7.78 -0.03
C ALA A 30 -5.29 7.53 1.43
N THR A 31 -4.46 7.92 2.39
CA THR A 31 -4.76 7.82 3.83
C THR A 31 -6.00 8.64 4.16
N ALA A 32 -6.07 9.90 3.71
CA ALA A 32 -7.22 10.77 3.95
C ALA A 32 -8.50 10.23 3.29
N GLN A 33 -8.41 9.71 2.05
CA GLN A 33 -9.56 9.13 1.35
C GLN A 33 -10.06 7.86 2.03
N VAL A 34 -9.17 6.95 2.43
CA VAL A 34 -9.56 5.71 3.11
C VAL A 34 -10.17 6.02 4.48
N GLN A 35 -9.58 6.92 5.27
CA GLN A 35 -10.13 7.33 6.57
C GLN A 35 -11.54 7.94 6.50
N ALA A 36 -11.89 8.53 5.36
CA ALA A 36 -13.22 9.10 5.14
C ALA A 36 -14.29 8.03 4.81
N ILE A 37 -13.89 6.77 4.59
CA ILE A 37 -14.82 5.67 4.33
C ILE A 37 -15.26 5.06 5.67
N ASP A 38 -16.57 5.15 5.94
CA ASP A 38 -17.18 4.56 7.12
C ASP A 38 -16.90 3.04 7.20
N GLY A 39 -16.56 2.57 8.40
CA GLY A 39 -16.26 1.16 8.64
C GLY A 39 -14.90 0.70 8.11
N THR A 40 -13.95 1.62 7.91
CA THR A 40 -12.56 1.29 7.60
C THR A 40 -11.63 1.50 8.79
N GLN A 41 -10.64 0.62 8.92
CA GLN A 41 -9.56 0.77 9.88
C GLN A 41 -8.21 0.64 9.18
N ILE A 42 -7.35 1.64 9.32
CA ILE A 42 -5.97 1.59 8.84
C ILE A 42 -5.09 0.83 9.84
N VAL A 43 -4.26 -0.07 9.32
CA VAL A 43 -3.26 -0.82 10.08
C VAL A 43 -1.87 -0.26 9.79
N GLY A 44 -1.27 0.37 10.81
CA GLY A 44 0.06 0.99 10.73
C GLY A 44 0.02 2.48 10.41
N THR A 45 0.09 3.31 11.45
CA THR A 45 -0.04 4.78 11.43
C THR A 45 1.22 5.49 11.96
N ALA A 46 2.40 4.90 11.74
CA ALA A 46 3.67 5.54 12.10
C ALA A 46 3.80 6.90 11.38
N SER A 47 4.39 7.89 12.06
CA SER A 47 4.61 9.23 11.52
C SER A 47 5.53 9.25 10.30
N GLU A 48 6.49 8.32 10.27
CA GLU A 48 7.38 8.09 9.15
C GLU A 48 7.16 6.66 8.68
N LYS A 49 6.66 6.49 7.46
CA LYS A 49 6.43 5.19 6.84
C LYS A 49 6.54 5.31 5.32
N THR A 50 6.92 4.23 4.67
CA THR A 50 6.89 4.13 3.21
C THR A 50 5.44 4.18 2.69
N SER A 51 5.25 4.46 1.41
CA SER A 51 3.96 4.53 0.71
C SER A 51 3.28 3.16 0.57
N VAL A 52 2.90 2.59 1.71
CA VAL A 52 2.14 1.34 1.86
C VAL A 52 0.97 1.58 2.82
N LEU A 53 -0.24 1.30 2.35
CA LEU A 53 -1.47 1.49 3.10
C LEU A 53 -2.21 0.15 3.28
N SER A 54 -2.07 -0.44 4.46
CA SER A 54 -2.86 -1.61 4.87
C SER A 54 -4.11 -1.15 5.59
N PHE A 55 -5.27 -1.70 5.23
CA PHE A 55 -6.54 -1.38 5.86
C PHE A 55 -7.46 -2.60 5.85
N VAL A 56 -8.45 -2.57 6.73
CA VAL A 56 -9.51 -3.56 6.83
C VAL A 56 -10.86 -2.84 6.86
N PHE A 57 -11.91 -3.57 6.52
CA PHE A 57 -13.29 -3.13 6.68
C PHE A 57 -13.91 -3.92 7.84
N ASP A 58 -14.77 -3.28 8.63
CA ASP A 58 -15.37 -3.92 9.82
C ASP A 58 -16.19 -5.17 9.47
N ASP A 59 -17.02 -5.07 8.42
CA ASP A 59 -17.98 -6.12 8.05
C ASP A 59 -17.65 -6.84 6.72
N ILE A 60 -16.47 -6.60 6.14
CA ILE A 60 -16.06 -7.21 4.86
C ILE A 60 -14.77 -8.00 5.05
N HIS A 61 -14.84 -9.30 4.74
CA HIS A 61 -13.65 -10.14 4.77
C HIS A 61 -12.64 -9.65 3.71
N PRO A 62 -11.33 -9.53 4.03
CA PRO A 62 -10.34 -8.94 3.11
C PRO A 62 -10.30 -9.59 1.73
N TYR A 63 -10.53 -10.90 1.64
CA TYR A 63 -10.57 -11.63 0.37
C TYR A 63 -11.70 -11.14 -0.56
N ASP A 64 -12.87 -10.83 0.00
CA ASP A 64 -14.04 -10.40 -0.78
C ASP A 64 -13.82 -8.98 -1.30
N ALA A 65 -13.29 -8.08 -0.45
CA ALA A 65 -12.90 -6.73 -0.86
C ALA A 65 -11.86 -6.76 -2.01
N GLY A 66 -10.83 -7.60 -1.89
CA GLY A 66 -9.85 -7.76 -2.97
C GLY A 66 -10.43 -8.30 -4.27
N THR A 67 -11.38 -9.23 -4.18
CA THR A 67 -12.07 -9.79 -5.36
C THR A 67 -12.93 -8.74 -6.07
N VAL A 68 -13.60 -7.86 -5.32
CA VAL A 68 -14.37 -6.75 -5.91
C VAL A 68 -13.44 -5.74 -6.57
N LEU A 69 -12.35 -5.34 -5.89
CA LEU A 69 -11.38 -4.39 -6.44
C LEU A 69 -10.72 -4.92 -7.74
N ASP A 70 -10.38 -6.20 -7.78
CA ASP A 70 -9.84 -6.84 -8.99
C ASP A 70 -10.81 -6.78 -10.17
N ARG A 71 -12.12 -6.99 -9.94
CA ARG A 71 -13.15 -6.87 -10.97
C ARG A 71 -13.28 -5.45 -11.54
N GLU A 72 -12.98 -4.45 -10.72
CA GLU A 72 -12.92 -3.04 -11.13
C GLU A 72 -11.56 -2.65 -11.74
N GLY A 73 -10.64 -3.62 -11.92
CA GLY A 73 -9.32 -3.39 -12.49
C GLY A 73 -8.28 -2.85 -11.51
N VAL A 74 -8.58 -2.85 -10.21
CA VAL A 74 -7.69 -2.38 -9.14
C VAL A 74 -6.96 -3.56 -8.51
N ALA A 75 -5.68 -3.70 -8.85
CA ALA A 75 -4.83 -4.73 -8.29
C ALA A 75 -4.41 -4.39 -6.84
N VAL A 76 -4.91 -5.16 -5.88
CA VAL A 76 -4.50 -5.10 -4.47
C VAL A 76 -4.03 -6.46 -3.97
N ARG A 77 -3.42 -6.51 -2.78
CA ARG A 77 -3.06 -7.76 -2.12
C ARG A 77 -3.87 -7.93 -0.85
N THR A 78 -4.34 -9.16 -0.61
CA THR A 78 -5.10 -9.51 0.59
C THR A 78 -4.44 -10.68 1.32
N GLY A 79 -4.69 -10.79 2.62
CA GLY A 79 -4.18 -11.87 3.47
C GLY A 79 -3.13 -11.40 4.47
N HIS A 80 -2.27 -12.32 4.90
CA HIS A 80 -1.35 -12.07 6.01
C HIS A 80 -0.05 -11.37 5.60
N HIS A 81 0.18 -11.10 4.32
CA HIS A 81 1.39 -10.46 3.78
C HIS A 81 2.72 -11.06 4.28
N CYS A 82 2.75 -12.38 4.49
CA CYS A 82 3.90 -13.10 5.08
C CYS A 82 4.26 -12.64 6.52
N THR A 83 3.36 -11.94 7.22
CA THR A 83 3.55 -11.39 8.57
C THR A 83 2.54 -11.95 9.57
N GLN A 84 2.15 -13.22 9.45
CA GLN A 84 1.15 -13.85 10.33
C GLN A 84 1.44 -13.67 11.85
N PRO A 85 2.70 -13.68 12.34
CA PRO A 85 2.99 -13.40 13.76
C PRO A 85 2.61 -11.98 14.21
N LEU A 86 2.68 -10.98 13.32
CA LEU A 86 2.30 -9.59 13.62
C LEU A 86 0.79 -9.45 13.86
N LEU A 87 -0.01 -10.30 13.19
CA LEU A 87 -1.48 -10.26 13.21
C LEU A 87 -2.10 -11.01 14.39
N LYS A 88 -1.31 -11.76 15.16
CA LYS A 88 -1.76 -12.55 16.32
C LYS A 88 -1.51 -11.86 17.68
N LYS A 89 -1.16 -10.57 17.66
CA LYS A 89 -0.94 -9.78 18.87
C LYS A 89 -2.23 -9.11 19.34
#